data_AF-A0A2K9JWV3-F1
#
_entry.id   AF-A0A2K9JWV3-F1
#
_cell.length_a   1.000
_cell.length_b   1.000
_cell.length_c   1.000
_cell.angle_alpha   90.00
_cell.angle_beta   90.00
_cell.angle_gamma   90.00
#
_symmetry.space_group_name_H-M   'P 1'
#
loop_
_entity.id
_entity.type
_entity.pdbx_description
1 polymer ?
#
loop_
_entity_poly.entity_id
_entity_poly.type
_entity_poly.pdbx_seq_one_letter_code
_entity_poly.pdbx_strand_id
1 'polypeptide(L)'
;MNIAIFVVSFVVYVCLCLGIVKFHKHLADKLKLTSRHSLLNVFSQYIWFLMFIVTYIPFSIFFPAWLNGKLGIVQESPNVTAIFIFLGCFTLAVTMWLGYKETNQANW
;
A
#
# COMPACT_ATOMS: atom_id res chain seq x y z
N MET A 1 21.54 6.75 -15.58
CA MET A 1 20.85 5.45 -15.67
C MET A 1 20.10 5.11 -14.39
N ASN A 2 20.74 5.17 -13.21
CA ASN A 2 20.11 4.82 -11.93
C ASN A 2 18.90 5.69 -11.56
N ILE A 3 18.91 6.99 -11.89
CA ILE A 3 17.77 7.90 -11.61
C ILE A 3 16.54 7.52 -12.44
N ALA A 4 16.70 7.19 -13.73
CA ALA A 4 15.57 6.78 -14.56
C ALA A 4 14.96 5.46 -14.07
N ILE A 5 15.82 4.50 -13.68
CA ILE A 5 15.40 3.22 -13.08
C ILE A 5 14.64 3.48 -11.77
N PHE A 6 15.13 4.39 -10.92
CA PHE A 6 14.46 4.78 -9.68
C PHE A 6 13.05 5.30 -9.93
N VAL A 7 12.91 6.26 -10.84
CA VAL A 7 11.60 6.87 -11.14
C VAL A 7 10.63 5.81 -11.66
N VAL A 8 11.07 4.94 -12.59
CA VAL A 8 10.23 3.86 -13.12
C VAL A 8 9.83 2.88 -11.99
N SER A 9 10.79 2.42 -11.18
CA SER A 9 10.52 1.53 -10.05
C SER A 9 9.58 2.17 -9.02
N PHE A 10 9.72 3.47 -8.76
CA PHE A 10 8.87 4.21 -7.84
C PHE A 10 7.43 4.33 -8.39
N VAL A 11 7.26 4.60 -9.68
CA VAL A 11 5.93 4.63 -10.32
C VAL A 11 5.27 3.24 -10.25
N VAL A 12 6.01 2.19 -10.59
CA VAL A 12 5.51 0.80 -10.48
C VAL A 12 5.11 0.48 -9.04
N TYR A 13 5.91 0.90 -8.06
CA TYR A 13 5.59 0.74 -6.64
C TYR A 13 4.30 1.46 -6.24
N VAL A 14 4.10 2.71 -6.65
CA VAL A 14 2.85 3.45 -6.37
C VAL A 14 1.65 2.74 -7.00
N CYS A 15 1.77 2.28 -8.24
CA CYS A 15 0.73 1.50 -8.92
C CYS A 15 0.42 0.18 -8.19
N LEU A 16 1.44 -0.53 -7.72
CA LEU A 16 1.27 -1.75 -6.91
C LEU A 16 0.57 -1.45 -5.60
N CYS A 17 0.98 -0.41 -4.87
CA CYS A 17 0.33 0.01 -3.63
C CYS A 17 -1.15 0.34 -3.85
N LEU A 18 -1.49 1.07 -4.91
CA LEU A 18 -2.88 1.34 -5.29
C LEU A 18 -3.64 0.06 -5.62
N GLY A 19 -3.03 -0.85 -6.38
CA GLY A 19 -3.61 -2.14 -6.72
C GLY A 19 -3.92 -2.99 -5.49
N ILE A 20 -2.99 -3.08 -4.53
CA ILE A 20 -3.17 -3.82 -3.27
C ILE A 20 -4.31 -3.21 -2.44
N VAL A 21 -4.37 -1.89 -2.31
CA VAL A 21 -5.47 -1.22 -1.57
C VAL A 21 -6.82 -1.48 -2.25
N LYS A 22 -6.91 -1.32 -3.57
CA LYS A 22 -8.15 -1.59 -4.32
C LYS A 22 -8.56 -3.06 -4.24
N PHE A 23 -7.61 -3.98 -4.33
CA PHE A 23 -7.85 -5.41 -4.21
C PHE A 23 -8.33 -5.78 -2.81
N HIS A 24 -7.68 -5.28 -1.75
CA HIS A 24 -8.12 -5.46 -0.37
C HIS A 24 -9.54 -4.94 -0.15
N LYS A 25 -9.86 -3.75 -0.66
CA LYS A 25 -11.22 -3.20 -0.61
C LYS A 25 -12.22 -4.07 -1.36
N HIS A 26 -11.89 -4.50 -2.58
CA HIS A 26 -12.78 -5.37 -3.37
C HIS A 26 -13.04 -6.71 -2.68
N LEU A 27 -12.02 -7.33 -2.11
CA LEU A 27 -12.17 -8.53 -1.30
C LEU A 27 -13.02 -8.26 -0.06
N ALA A 28 -12.78 -7.16 0.65
CA ALA A 28 -13.56 -6.79 1.83
C ALA A 28 -15.04 -6.59 1.49
N ASP A 29 -15.37 -5.95 0.36
CA ASP A 29 -16.74 -5.75 -0.10
C ASP A 29 -17.41 -7.08 -0.48
N LYS A 30 -16.69 -7.97 -1.19
CA LYS A 30 -17.17 -9.33 -1.53
C LYS A 30 -17.38 -10.18 -0.28
N LEU A 31 -16.45 -10.16 0.66
CA LEU A 31 -16.56 -10.85 1.95
C LEU A 31 -17.75 -10.34 2.75
N LYS A 32 -17.97 -9.02 2.79
CA LYS A 32 -19.11 -8.39 3.47
C LYS A 32 -20.45 -8.81 2.88
N LEU A 33 -20.56 -8.92 1.54
CA LEU A 33 -21.75 -9.44 0.84
C LEU A 33 -22.04 -10.91 1.19
N THR A 34 -21.00 -11.75 1.25
CA THR A 34 -21.11 -13.17 1.63
C THR A 34 -21.37 -13.36 3.13
N SER A 35 -20.97 -12.41 3.98
CA SER A 35 -20.92 -12.51 5.45
C SER A 35 -22.28 -12.45 6.17
N ARG A 36 -23.41 -12.57 5.47
CA ARG A 36 -24.71 -12.40 6.12
C ARG A 36 -25.05 -13.49 7.17
N HIS A 37 -24.33 -14.63 7.22
CA HIS A 37 -24.73 -15.77 8.08
C HIS A 37 -23.64 -16.66 8.75
N SER A 38 -22.32 -16.40 8.69
CA SER A 38 -21.32 -17.33 9.27
C SER A 38 -20.13 -16.68 9.99
N LEU A 39 -19.87 -17.14 11.23
CA LEU A 39 -18.71 -16.77 12.06
C LEU A 39 -17.36 -17.01 11.38
N LEU A 40 -17.27 -18.04 10.54
CA LEU A 40 -16.05 -18.35 9.76
C LEU A 40 -15.71 -17.22 8.78
N ASN A 41 -16.72 -16.52 8.26
CA ASN A 41 -16.52 -15.44 7.31
C ASN A 41 -15.98 -14.17 8.00
N VAL A 42 -16.42 -13.92 9.24
CA VAL A 42 -15.88 -12.85 10.10
C VAL A 42 -14.40 -13.13 10.42
N PHE A 43 -14.06 -14.36 10.81
CA PHE A 43 -12.67 -14.74 11.11
C PHE A 43 -11.76 -14.56 9.89
N SER A 44 -12.23 -15.00 8.71
CA SER A 44 -11.53 -14.79 7.44
C SER A 44 -11.29 -13.30 7.14
N GLN A 45 -12.29 -12.44 7.37
CA GLN A 45 -12.15 -11.00 7.16
C GLN A 45 -11.07 -10.38 8.06
N TYR A 46 -10.99 -10.79 9.34
CA TYR A 46 -9.95 -10.32 10.25
C TYR A 46 -8.56 -10.82 9.85
N ILE A 47 -8.43 -12.07 9.39
CA ILE A 47 -7.15 -12.59 8.90
C ILE A 47 -6.67 -11.80 7.67
N TRP A 48 -7.57 -11.54 6.71
CA TRP A 48 -7.23 -10.76 5.52
C TRP A 48 -6.82 -9.32 5.86
N PHE A 49 -7.52 -8.70 6.81
CA PHE A 49 -7.17 -7.38 7.32
C PHE A 49 -5.81 -7.37 8.03
N LEU A 50 -5.54 -8.39 8.85
CA LEU A 50 -4.27 -8.52 9.55
C LEU A 50 -3.10 -8.73 8.58
N MET A 51 -3.26 -9.62 7.60
CA MET A 51 -2.26 -9.82 6.54
C MET A 51 -1.99 -8.53 5.77
N PHE A 52 -3.05 -7.78 5.46
CA PHE A 52 -2.91 -6.48 4.83
C PHE A 52 -2.08 -5.52 5.70
N ILE A 53 -2.41 -5.34 6.98
CA ILE A 53 -1.62 -4.48 7.88
C ILE A 53 -0.15 -4.92 7.96
N VAL A 54 0.09 -6.20 8.23
CA VAL A 54 1.43 -6.75 8.49
C VAL A 54 2.32 -6.74 7.25
N THR A 55 1.74 -6.88 6.05
CA THR A 55 2.53 -6.89 4.81
C THR A 55 2.57 -5.51 4.14
N TYR A 56 1.43 -4.85 3.98
CA TYR A 56 1.33 -3.63 3.19
C TYR A 56 1.94 -2.40 3.89
N ILE A 57 1.73 -2.24 5.20
CA ILE A 57 2.26 -1.08 5.94
C ILE A 57 3.80 -1.05 5.91
N PRO A 58 4.52 -2.10 6.34
CA PRO A 58 5.99 -2.06 6.30
C PRO A 58 6.51 -1.99 4.86
N PHE A 59 5.87 -2.70 3.91
CA PHE A 59 6.26 -2.59 2.51
C PHE A 59 6.14 -1.15 2.00
N SER A 60 5.00 -0.49 2.23
CA SER A 60 4.80 0.88 1.79
C SER A 60 5.79 1.85 2.42
N ILE A 61 6.10 1.72 3.71
CA ILE A 61 6.97 2.67 4.42
C ILE A 61 8.45 2.47 4.05
N PHE A 62 8.92 1.22 4.01
CA PHE A 62 10.36 0.93 3.86
C PHE A 62 10.81 0.78 2.41
N PHE A 63 9.90 0.55 1.45
CA PHE A 63 10.28 0.34 0.06
C PHE A 63 11.07 1.50 -0.58
N PRO A 64 10.71 2.79 -0.37
CA PRO A 64 11.50 3.89 -0.94
C PRO A 64 12.93 3.94 -0.39
N ALA A 65 13.11 3.65 0.90
CA ALA A 65 14.42 3.61 1.54
C ALA A 65 15.24 2.41 1.03
N TRP A 66 14.61 1.23 0.92
CA TRP A 66 15.24 0.03 0.37
C TRP A 66 15.67 0.20 -1.09
N LEU A 67 14.82 0.85 -1.91
CA LEU A 67 15.10 1.13 -3.31
C LEU A 67 16.30 2.09 -3.46
N ASN A 68 16.38 3.12 -2.60
CA ASN A 68 17.53 4.02 -2.58
C ASN A 68 18.83 3.28 -2.23
N GLY A 69 18.82 2.42 -1.21
CA GLY A 69 19.99 1.65 -0.81
C GLY A 69 20.45 0.63 -1.87
N LYS A 70 19.52 0.10 -2.67
CA LYS A 70 19.86 -0.81 -3.78
C LYS A 70 20.44 -0.11 -4.99
N LEU A 71 19.92 1.07 -5.33
CA LEU A 71 20.32 1.80 -6.56
C LEU A 71 21.41 2.85 -6.30
N GLY A 72 21.72 3.14 -5.04
CA GLY A 72 22.77 4.08 -4.63
C GLY A 72 22.57 5.49 -5.19
N ILE A 73 21.32 5.96 -5.25
CA ILE A 73 20.96 7.22 -5.94
C ILE A 73 21.37 8.42 -5.10
N VAL A 74 21.08 8.36 -3.80
CA VAL A 74 21.48 9.36 -2.82
C VAL A 74 22.31 8.66 -1.75
N GLN A 75 23.42 9.30 -1.37
CA GLN A 75 24.30 8.79 -0.32
C GLN A 75 23.51 8.56 0.97
N GLU A 76 23.59 7.34 1.50
CA GLU A 76 22.85 6.96 2.70
C GLU A 76 23.32 7.78 3.89
N SER A 77 22.39 8.55 4.44
CA SER A 77 22.56 9.28 5.69
C SER A 77 21.27 9.18 6.50
N PRO A 78 21.31 9.32 7.83
CA PRO A 78 20.12 9.25 8.66
C PRO A 78 18.99 10.20 8.18
N ASN A 79 19.36 11.39 7.71
CA ASN A 79 18.41 12.38 7.17
C ASN A 79 17.77 11.91 5.86
N VAL A 80 18.56 11.35 4.94
CA VAL A 80 18.07 10.84 3.65
C VAL A 80 17.15 9.64 3.86
N THR A 81 17.52 8.72 4.75
CA THR A 81 16.68 7.57 5.12
C THR A 81 15.35 8.02 5.73
N ALA A 82 15.37 9.03 6.61
CA ALA A 82 14.15 9.59 7.18
C ALA A 82 13.24 10.19 6.09
N ILE A 83 13.80 10.93 5.13
CA ILE A 83 13.03 11.51 3.99
C ILE A 83 12.35 10.39 3.18
N PHE A 84 13.04 9.29 2.89
CA PHE A 84 12.45 8.17 2.15
C PHE A 84 11.37 7.44 2.95
N ILE A 85 11.53 7.32 4.27
CA ILE A 85 10.48 6.78 5.16
C ILE A 85 9.25 7.70 5.14
N PHE A 86 9.44 9.01 5.24
CA PHE A 86 8.34 9.98 5.11
C PHE A 86 7.65 9.88 3.75
N LEU A 87 8.41 9.68 2.68
CA LEU A 87 7.87 9.46 1.33
C LEU A 87 7.03 8.16 1.26
N GLY A 88 7.46 7.11 1.94
CA GLY A 88 6.71 5.86 2.06
C GLY A 88 5.42 6.02 2.86
N CYS A 89 5.46 6.75 3.97
CA CYS A 89 4.28 7.14 4.75
C CYS A 89 3.29 8.00 3.93
N PHE A 90 3.82 8.97 3.18
CA PHE A 90 3.01 9.80 2.30
C PHE A 90 2.34 8.97 1.21
N THR A 91 3.08 8.03 0.59
CA THR A 91 2.52 7.12 -0.41
C THR A 91 1.43 6.23 0.20
N LEU A 92 1.64 5.69 1.39
CA LEU A 92 0.62 4.93 2.12
C LEU A 92 -0.66 5.75 2.31
N ALA A 93 -0.53 6.98 2.82
CA ALA A 93 -1.69 7.86 3.05
C ALA A 93 -2.43 8.18 1.74
N VAL A 94 -1.71 8.53 0.67
CA VAL A 94 -2.28 8.87 -0.63
C VAL A 94 -2.97 7.66 -1.27
N THR A 95 -2.33 6.49 -1.25
CA THR A 95 -2.89 5.29 -1.89
C THR A 95 -4.08 4.73 -1.13
N MET A 96 -4.08 4.80 0.21
CA MET A 96 -5.27 4.53 1.02
C MET A 96 -6.41 5.50 0.68
N TRP A 97 -6.12 6.80 0.67
CA TRP A 97 -7.11 7.82 0.33
C TRP A 97 -7.72 7.57 -1.05
N LEU A 98 -6.89 7.36 -2.08
CA LEU A 98 -7.34 7.11 -3.45
C LEU A 98 -8.11 5.79 -3.60
N GLY A 99 -7.67 4.71 -2.95
CA GLY A 99 -8.35 3.41 -3.00
C GLY A 99 -9.73 3.42 -2.34
N TYR A 100 -9.90 4.22 -1.28
CA TYR A 100 -11.18 4.33 -0.55
C TYR A 100 -12.10 5.45 -1.08
N LYS A 101 -11.59 6.44 -1.81
CA LYS A 101 -12.39 7.55 -2.38
C LYS A 101 -13.48 7.10 -3.36
N GLU A 102 -13.31 5.96 -4.03
CA GLU A 102 -14.26 5.45 -5.04
C GLU A 102 -15.60 4.92 -4.48
N THR A 103 -15.83 4.96 -3.16
CA THR A 103 -17.05 4.39 -2.53
C THR A 103 -18.19 5.39 -2.30
N ASN A 104 -18.01 6.68 -2.61
CA ASN A 104 -19.04 7.72 -2.39
C ASN A 104 -19.81 8.11 -3.67
N GLN A 105 -19.70 7.36 -4.76
CA GLN A 105 -20.35 7.68 -6.05
C GLN A 105 -21.34 6.61 -6.55
N ALA A 106 -21.69 5.62 -5.73
CA ALA A 106 -22.70 4.60 -6.07
C ALA A 106 -23.78 4.53 -4.98
N ASN A 107 -24.54 5.62 -4.83
CA ASN A 107 -25.83 5.61 -4.16
C ASN A 107 -26.65 6.80 -4.71
N TRP A 108 -27.26 6.56 -5.87
CA TRP A 108 -28.53 7.15 -6.29
C TRP A 108 -29.32 6.06 -7.00
#